data_AF-A0AB40BP81-F1
#
_entry.id   AF-A0AB40BP81-F1
#
_cell.length_a   1.000
_cell.length_b   1.000
_cell.length_c   1.000
_cell.angle_alpha   90.00
_cell.angle_beta   90.00
_cell.angle_gamma   90.00
#
_symmetry.space_group_name_H-M   'P 1'
#
loop_
_entity.id
_entity.type
_entity.pdbx_description
1 polymer ?
#
loop_
_entity_poly.entity_id
_entity_poly.type
_entity_poly.pdbx_seq_one_letter_code
_entity_poly.pdbx_strand_id
1 'polypeptide(L)'
;MDPILSVHVKLLAVDLLSLTVQSYGPLTFTHKNWPIARAESLGVVVSRERKDKFLKFLVDDGTGCIPCILWLNHHSFAQRSHPIDLELKARMALDYAEKIQLGLLVRVRGRITSFMGVIQVTVADVVFERDPNMELLHWLDCIRMSRRYP
;
A
#
# COMPACT_ATOMS: atom_id res chain seq x y z
N MET A 1 1.68 11.49 19.75
CA MET A 1 1.11 10.79 18.57
C MET A 1 1.25 9.30 18.81
N ASP A 2 0.22 8.50 18.53
CA ASP A 2 0.29 7.04 18.66
C ASP A 2 1.30 6.48 17.62
N PRO A 3 2.41 5.86 18.04
CA PRO A 3 3.44 5.36 17.13
C PRO A 3 2.92 4.36 16.09
N ILE A 4 1.86 3.60 16.43
CA ILE A 4 1.29 2.55 15.58
C ILE A 4 0.73 3.13 14.27
N LEU A 5 0.19 4.34 14.31
CA LEU A 5 -0.37 5.01 13.13
C LEU A 5 0.69 5.41 12.09
N SER A 6 1.98 5.35 12.46
CA SER A 6 3.10 5.67 11.56
C SER A 6 3.77 4.43 10.95
N VAL A 7 3.53 3.23 11.51
CA VAL A 7 4.15 1.97 11.09
C VAL A 7 3.36 1.33 9.96
N HIS A 8 4.05 0.80 8.95
CA HIS A 8 3.42 -0.02 7.92
C HIS A 8 3.23 -1.44 8.46
N VAL A 9 1.98 -1.81 8.73
CA VAL A 9 1.64 -3.15 9.21
C VAL A 9 1.68 -4.11 8.03
N LYS A 10 2.41 -5.22 8.17
CA LYS A 10 2.47 -6.27 7.15
C LYS A 10 1.14 -7.02 7.14
N LEU A 11 0.44 -7.00 6.01
CA LEU A 11 -0.88 -7.60 5.85
C LEU A 11 -0.97 -8.35 4.52
N LEU A 12 -1.59 -9.53 4.58
CA LEU A 12 -2.05 -10.23 3.39
C LEU A 12 -3.30 -9.54 2.82
N ALA A 13 -3.60 -9.76 1.55
CA ALA A 13 -4.74 -9.19 0.86
C ALA A 13 -6.05 -9.54 1.54
N VAL A 14 -6.22 -10.80 1.96
CA VAL A 14 -7.41 -11.24 2.70
C VAL A 14 -7.63 -10.42 3.99
N ASP A 15 -6.57 -10.13 4.74
CA ASP A 15 -6.66 -9.34 5.97
C ASP A 15 -6.92 -7.86 5.64
N LEU A 16 -6.19 -7.29 4.68
CA LEU A 16 -6.31 -5.89 4.29
C LEU A 16 -7.68 -5.55 3.71
N LEU A 17 -8.23 -6.41 2.86
CA LEU A 17 -9.53 -6.19 2.22
C LEU A 17 -10.71 -6.49 3.16
N SER A 18 -10.46 -7.15 4.29
CA SER A 18 -11.47 -7.42 5.33
C SER A 18 -11.52 -6.37 6.44
N LEU A 19 -10.68 -5.32 6.38
CA LEU A 19 -10.64 -4.27 7.39
C LEU A 19 -12.02 -3.60 7.54
N THR A 20 -12.41 -3.38 8.79
CA THR A 20 -13.63 -2.63 9.11
C THR A 20 -13.36 -1.15 8.83
N VAL A 21 -14.17 -0.56 7.96
CA VAL A 21 -14.14 0.88 7.64
C VAL A 21 -15.18 1.60 8.48
N GLN A 22 -14.77 2.61 9.23
CA GLN A 22 -15.69 3.50 9.96
C GLN A 22 -15.63 4.91 9.37
N SER A 23 -16.80 5.52 9.16
CA SER A 23 -16.94 6.82 8.50
C SER A 23 -17.67 7.88 9.31
N TYR A 24 -17.82 7.69 10.63
CA TYR A 24 -18.45 8.68 11.53
C TYR A 24 -17.56 9.93 11.79
N GLY A 25 -16.49 10.11 11.00
CA GLY A 25 -15.43 11.11 11.14
C GLY A 25 -14.36 10.91 10.06
N PRO A 26 -13.08 11.27 10.31
CA PRO A 26 -11.99 10.85 9.43
C PRO A 26 -12.03 9.34 9.22
N LEU A 27 -11.82 8.88 7.98
CA LEU A 27 -11.82 7.45 7.65
C LEU A 27 -10.80 6.71 8.53
N THR A 28 -11.30 5.75 9.30
CA THR A 28 -10.49 4.83 10.11
C THR A 28 -10.69 3.41 9.61
N PHE A 29 -9.60 2.64 9.66
CA PHE A 29 -9.59 1.23 9.30
C PHE A 29 -9.16 0.46 10.54
N THR A 30 -9.91 -0.60 10.86
CA THR A 30 -9.56 -1.47 11.98
C THR A 30 -9.50 -2.92 11.56
N HIS A 31 -8.49 -3.62 12.06
CA HIS A 31 -8.42 -5.07 12.04
C HIS A 31 -8.73 -5.55 13.45
N LYS A 32 -9.87 -6.23 13.65
CA LYS A 32 -10.27 -6.76 14.97
C LYS A 32 -10.18 -5.70 16.09
N ASN A 33 -10.71 -4.51 15.82
CA ASN A 33 -10.68 -3.32 16.69
C ASN A 33 -9.32 -2.62 16.85
N TRP A 34 -8.24 -3.12 16.23
CA TRP A 34 -6.96 -2.43 16.21
C TRP A 34 -6.89 -1.42 15.06
N PRO A 35 -6.60 -0.14 15.32
CA PRO A 35 -6.50 0.86 14.27
C PRO A 35 -5.25 0.63 13.41
N ILE A 36 -5.45 0.61 12.09
CA ILE A 36 -4.38 0.49 11.10
C ILE A 36 -4.54 1.62 10.08
N ALA A 37 -3.48 2.40 9.89
CA ALA A 37 -3.48 3.50 8.92
C ALA A 37 -2.61 3.23 7.69
N ARG A 38 -1.69 2.26 7.80
CA ARG A 38 -0.61 2.02 6.85
C ARG A 38 -0.36 0.54 6.72
N ALA A 39 -0.13 0.11 5.48
CA ALA A 39 0.11 -1.29 5.16
C ALA A 39 1.44 -1.45 4.41
N GLU A 40 2.05 -2.61 4.61
CA GLU A 40 3.04 -3.20 3.73
C GLU A 40 2.47 -4.50 3.19
N SER A 41 2.51 -4.70 1.88
CA SER A 41 2.09 -5.94 1.24
C SER A 41 3.10 -6.34 0.18
N LEU A 42 3.25 -7.63 -0.06
CA LEU A 42 4.16 -8.17 -1.05
C LEU A 42 3.42 -9.19 -1.91
N GLY A 43 3.55 -9.05 -3.23
CA GLY A 43 2.95 -9.98 -4.18
C GLY A 43 3.31 -9.61 -5.63
N VAL A 44 2.69 -10.31 -6.57
CA VAL A 44 2.94 -10.15 -8.00
C VAL A 44 2.03 -9.09 -8.59
N VAL A 45 2.57 -8.22 -9.46
CA VAL A 45 1.75 -7.25 -10.21
C VAL A 45 0.92 -7.97 -11.26
N VAL A 46 -0.41 -8.00 -11.08
CA VAL A 46 -1.35 -8.71 -11.98
C VAL A 46 -2.21 -7.80 -12.85
N SER A 47 -2.21 -6.49 -12.57
CA SER A 47 -2.81 -5.50 -13.46
C SER A 47 -2.03 -4.19 -13.44
N ARG A 48 -2.15 -3.40 -14.51
CA ARG A 48 -1.49 -2.10 -14.63
C ARG A 48 -2.31 -1.18 -15.52
N GLU A 49 -2.74 -0.04 -14.98
CA GLU A 49 -3.52 0.97 -15.67
C GLU A 49 -2.92 2.37 -15.41
N ARG A 50 -2.25 2.92 -16.43
CA ARG A 50 -1.67 4.27 -16.36
C ARG A 50 -2.74 5.32 -16.68
N LYS A 51 -2.92 6.27 -15.76
CA LYS A 51 -3.68 7.51 -15.96
C LYS A 51 -2.74 8.71 -15.92
N ASP A 52 -3.26 9.88 -16.28
CA ASP A 52 -2.48 11.13 -16.30
C ASP A 52 -1.92 11.48 -14.92
N LYS A 53 -2.74 11.31 -13.87
CA LYS A 53 -2.40 11.72 -12.49
C LYS A 53 -1.88 10.59 -11.61
N PHE A 54 -2.15 9.34 -11.96
CA PHE A 54 -1.75 8.18 -11.14
C PHE A 54 -1.54 6.92 -11.98
N LEU A 55 -0.79 5.98 -11.43
CA LEU A 55 -0.77 4.59 -11.87
C LEU A 55 -1.66 3.77 -10.91
N LYS A 56 -2.64 3.05 -11.45
CA LYS A 56 -3.39 2.03 -10.73
C LYS A 56 -2.84 0.66 -11.09
N PHE A 57 -2.61 -0.19 -10.10
CA PHE A 57 -2.17 -1.56 -10.32
C PHE A 57 -2.75 -2.47 -9.24
N LEU A 58 -2.75 -3.78 -9.50
CA LEU A 58 -3.15 -4.80 -8.53
C LEU A 58 -1.92 -5.63 -8.16
N VAL A 59 -1.78 -5.91 -6.87
CA VAL A 59 -0.78 -6.84 -6.32
C VAL A 59 -1.50 -8.08 -5.80
N ASP A 60 -1.21 -9.25 -6.38
CA ASP A 60 -1.75 -10.53 -5.94
C ASP A 60 -0.72 -11.24 -5.06
N ASP A 61 -1.09 -11.54 -3.83
CA ASP A 61 -0.25 -12.27 -2.88
C ASP A 61 -0.67 -13.72 -2.69
N GLY A 62 -1.63 -14.22 -3.49
CA GLY A 62 -2.22 -15.55 -3.38
C GLY A 62 -3.45 -15.63 -2.46
N THR A 63 -3.75 -14.58 -1.69
CA THR A 63 -4.95 -14.48 -0.85
C THR A 63 -5.98 -13.50 -1.37
N GLY A 64 -5.62 -12.72 -2.40
CA GLY A 64 -6.47 -11.73 -3.05
C GLY A 64 -5.63 -10.69 -3.79
N CYS A 65 -6.30 -9.78 -4.50
CA CYS A 65 -5.65 -8.71 -5.25
C CYS A 65 -5.82 -7.36 -4.54
N ILE A 66 -4.72 -6.76 -4.10
CA ILE A 66 -4.69 -5.47 -3.40
C ILE A 66 -4.66 -4.33 -4.44
N PRO A 67 -5.65 -3.42 -4.43
CA PRO A 67 -5.59 -2.22 -5.24
C PRO A 67 -4.53 -1.25 -4.74
N CYS A 68 -3.61 -0.87 -5.61
CA CYS A 68 -2.55 0.07 -5.32
C CYS A 68 -2.65 1.31 -6.23
N ILE A 69 -2.59 2.50 -5.62
CA ILE A 69 -2.64 3.79 -6.30
C ILE A 69 -1.34 4.55 -6.06
N LEU A 70 -0.53 4.72 -7.11
CA LEU A 70 0.68 5.52 -7.10
C LEU A 70 0.39 6.87 -7.76
N TRP A 71 0.29 7.93 -6.97
CA TRP A 71 0.11 9.29 -7.48
C TRP A 71 1.39 9.81 -8.13
N LEU A 72 1.25 10.47 -9.27
CA LEU A 72 2.37 10.99 -10.06
C LEU A 72 2.51 12.50 -9.88
N ASN A 73 1.40 13.16 -9.60
CA ASN A 73 1.28 14.60 -9.42
C ASN A 73 1.36 15.00 -7.94
N HIS A 74 2.51 14.73 -7.31
CA HIS A 74 2.74 15.05 -5.90
C HIS A 74 2.57 16.55 -5.59
N HIS A 75 2.78 17.45 -6.56
CA HIS A 75 2.53 18.89 -6.43
C HIS A 75 1.12 19.25 -5.95
N SER A 76 0.13 18.40 -6.19
CA SER A 76 -1.30 18.71 -5.97
C SER A 76 -1.80 18.36 -4.56
N PHE A 77 -1.08 17.52 -3.81
CA PHE A 77 -1.62 16.87 -2.60
C PHE A 77 -0.87 17.20 -1.31
N ALA A 78 0.27 17.89 -1.37
CA ALA A 78 1.09 18.18 -0.20
C ALA A 78 1.05 19.68 0.17
N GLN A 79 0.02 20.10 0.91
CA GLN A 79 -0.07 21.46 1.45
C GLN A 79 0.97 21.74 2.58
N ARG A 80 1.82 20.77 2.94
CA ARG A 80 2.69 20.85 4.13
C ARG A 80 4.13 20.35 3.93
N SER A 81 4.56 20.08 2.69
CA SER A 81 5.92 19.59 2.41
C SER A 81 6.80 20.66 1.80
N HIS A 82 8.10 20.62 2.09
CA HIS A 82 9.06 21.53 1.49
C HIS A 82 9.13 21.28 -0.03
N PRO A 83 9.29 22.31 -0.89
CA PRO A 83 9.20 22.16 -2.34
C PRO A 83 10.13 21.11 -2.93
N ILE A 84 11.36 21.00 -2.39
CA ILE A 84 12.39 20.05 -2.83
C ILE A 84 11.96 18.59 -2.58
N ASP A 85 11.36 18.31 -1.42
CA ASP A 85 10.86 16.96 -1.10
C ASP A 85 9.75 16.54 -2.05
N LEU A 86 8.98 17.51 -2.54
CA LEU A 86 7.85 17.26 -3.42
C LEU A 86 8.28 16.88 -4.83
N GLU A 87 9.29 17.59 -5.34
CA GLU A 87 9.91 17.28 -6.63
C GLU A 87 10.60 15.90 -6.59
N LEU A 88 11.32 15.60 -5.51
CA LEU A 88 11.96 14.30 -5.34
C LEU A 88 10.92 13.17 -5.31
N LYS A 89 9.82 13.32 -4.56
CA LYS A 89 8.72 12.34 -4.55
C LYS A 89 8.06 12.19 -5.92
N ALA A 90 7.87 13.28 -6.65
CA ALA A 90 7.33 13.22 -8.01
C ALA A 90 8.24 12.42 -8.94
N ARG A 91 9.55 12.69 -8.92
CA ARG A 91 10.55 11.93 -9.70
C ARG A 91 10.58 10.45 -9.33
N MET A 92 10.59 10.14 -8.03
CA MET A 92 10.56 8.75 -7.56
C MET A 92 9.27 8.03 -8.01
N ALA A 93 8.13 8.70 -7.94
CA ALA A 93 6.86 8.12 -8.40
C ALA A 93 6.84 7.86 -9.91
N LEU A 94 7.45 8.74 -10.71
CA LEU A 94 7.61 8.50 -12.16
C LEU A 94 8.50 7.28 -12.41
N ASP A 95 9.65 7.18 -11.75
CA ASP A 95 10.57 6.04 -11.84
C ASP A 95 9.90 4.72 -11.43
N TYR A 96 9.18 4.70 -10.31
CA TYR A 96 8.39 3.54 -9.90
C TYR A 96 7.35 3.17 -10.95
N ALA A 97 6.64 4.14 -11.51
CA ALA A 97 5.57 3.85 -12.46
C ALA A 97 6.07 3.30 -13.81
N GLU A 98 7.30 3.62 -14.20
CA GLU A 98 7.98 3.00 -15.35
C GLU A 98 8.41 1.57 -15.03
N LYS A 99 8.92 1.32 -13.82
CA LYS A 99 9.43 0.01 -13.40
C LYS A 99 8.35 -1.00 -13.00
N ILE A 100 7.21 -0.56 -12.50
CA ILE A 100 6.07 -1.43 -12.17
C ILE A 100 5.52 -2.01 -13.48
N GLN A 101 5.73 -3.30 -13.67
CA GLN A 101 5.29 -4.08 -14.84
C GLN A 101 4.62 -5.37 -14.38
N LEU A 102 3.76 -5.92 -15.24
CA LEU A 102 3.08 -7.20 -14.97
C LEU A 102 4.09 -8.32 -14.70
N GLY A 103 3.76 -9.20 -13.77
CA GLY A 103 4.58 -10.36 -13.40
C GLY A 103 5.75 -10.06 -12.46
N LEU A 104 6.00 -8.80 -12.10
CA LEU A 104 7.04 -8.47 -11.14
C LEU A 104 6.58 -8.70 -9.70
N LEU A 105 7.45 -9.30 -8.89
CA LEU A 105 7.29 -9.39 -7.44
C LEU A 105 7.65 -8.05 -6.81
N VAL A 106 6.69 -7.44 -6.12
CA VAL A 106 6.85 -6.11 -5.53
C VAL A 106 6.40 -6.10 -4.07
N ARG A 107 7.16 -5.41 -3.22
CA ARG A 107 6.71 -4.96 -1.91
C ARG A 107 6.21 -3.53 -2.04
N VAL A 108 4.95 -3.31 -1.70
CA VAL A 108 4.29 -2.01 -1.70
C VAL A 108 4.06 -1.55 -0.28
N ARG A 109 4.47 -0.31 0.04
CA ARG A 109 4.17 0.34 1.30
C ARG A 109 3.35 1.60 1.06
N GLY A 110 2.38 1.84 1.92
CA GLY A 110 1.54 3.02 1.75
C GLY A 110 0.48 3.23 2.82
N ARG A 111 -0.29 4.29 2.61
CA ARG A 111 -1.47 4.60 3.44
C ARG A 111 -2.65 3.78 2.98
N ILE A 112 -3.40 3.24 3.94
CA ILE A 112 -4.69 2.61 3.66
C ILE A 112 -5.70 3.72 3.40
N THR A 113 -6.45 3.57 2.32
CA THR A 113 -7.48 4.51 1.88
C THR A 113 -8.68 3.72 1.36
N SER A 114 -9.83 4.37 1.24
CA SER A 114 -11.01 3.79 0.60
C SER A 114 -11.50 4.73 -0.49
N PHE A 115 -11.86 4.18 -1.64
CA PHE A 115 -12.48 4.93 -2.73
C PHE A 115 -13.67 4.15 -3.25
N MET A 116 -14.85 4.78 -3.26
CA MET A 116 -16.11 4.14 -3.64
C MET A 116 -16.36 2.81 -2.92
N GLY A 117 -16.03 2.73 -1.63
CA GLY A 117 -16.21 1.53 -0.82
C GLY A 117 -15.10 0.47 -0.96
N VAL A 118 -14.15 0.66 -1.87
CA VAL A 118 -13.05 -0.30 -2.09
C VAL A 118 -11.82 0.15 -1.32
N ILE A 119 -11.29 -0.73 -0.45
CA ILE A 119 -10.03 -0.52 0.26
C ILE A 119 -8.87 -0.61 -0.73
N GLN A 120 -7.94 0.34 -0.64
CA GLN A 120 -6.77 0.42 -1.51
C GLN A 120 -5.57 1.00 -0.75
N VAL A 121 -4.37 0.69 -1.23
CA VAL A 121 -3.11 1.26 -0.73
C VAL A 121 -2.71 2.44 -1.60
N THR A 122 -2.71 3.64 -1.01
CA THR A 122 -2.06 4.80 -1.62
C THR A 122 -0.56 4.69 -1.38
N VAL A 123 0.17 4.40 -2.45
CA VAL A 123 1.57 3.98 -2.43
C VAL A 123 2.48 5.14 -2.02
N ALA A 124 3.37 4.87 -1.06
CA ALA A 124 4.46 5.74 -0.66
C ALA A 124 5.79 5.32 -1.29
N ASP A 125 6.04 4.01 -1.35
CA ASP A 125 7.22 3.44 -1.99
C ASP A 125 7.00 1.99 -2.43
N VAL A 126 7.88 1.54 -3.35
CA VAL A 126 7.86 0.20 -3.92
C VAL A 126 9.27 -0.36 -3.92
N VAL A 127 9.43 -1.60 -3.47
CA VAL A 127 10.66 -2.38 -3.57
C VAL A 127 10.43 -3.53 -4.54
N PHE A 128 11.31 -3.66 -5.53
CA PHE A 128 11.28 -4.75 -6.52
C PHE A 128 12.09 -5.92 -5.99
N GLU A 129 11.38 -6.98 -5.57
CA GLU A 129 12.00 -8.12 -4.91
C GLU A 129 12.52 -9.12 -5.95
N ARG A 130 13.76 -9.57 -5.76
CA ARG A 130 14.42 -10.54 -6.65
C ARG A 130 14.57 -11.93 -6.02
N ASP A 131 14.55 -12.00 -4.70
CA ASP A 131 14.64 -13.25 -3.97
C ASP A 131 13.23 -13.83 -3.79
N PRO A 132 12.92 -14.99 -4.39
CA PRO A 132 11.61 -15.62 -4.26
C PRO A 132 11.25 -15.97 -2.81
N ASN A 133 12.24 -16.15 -1.93
CA ASN A 133 11.98 -16.44 -0.51
C ASN A 133 11.33 -15.25 0.22
N MET A 134 11.39 -14.03 -0.34
CA MET A 134 10.79 -12.85 0.28
C MET A 134 9.27 -12.94 0.40
N GLU A 135 8.61 -13.66 -0.51
CA GLU A 135 7.17 -13.90 -0.43
C GLU A 135 6.84 -14.77 0.78
N LEU A 136 7.53 -15.90 0.94
CA LEU A 136 7.34 -16.79 2.09
C LEU A 136 7.68 -16.11 3.42
N LEU A 137 8.76 -15.33 3.47
CA LEU A 137 9.15 -14.57 4.67
C LEU A 137 8.10 -13.52 5.03
N HIS A 138 7.56 -12.82 4.03
CA HIS A 138 6.50 -11.84 4.25
C HIS A 138 5.21 -12.50 4.77
N TRP A 139 4.81 -13.63 4.18
CA TRP A 139 3.68 -14.42 4.66
C TRP A 139 3.82 -14.84 6.13
N LEU A 140 5.00 -15.34 6.51
CA LEU A 140 5.28 -15.73 7.90
C LEU A 140 5.14 -14.55 8.86
N ASP A 141 5.60 -13.36 8.46
CA ASP A 141 5.45 -12.15 9.25
C ASP A 141 3.97 -11.71 9.37
N CYS A 142 3.20 -11.72 8.27
CA CYS A 142 1.77 -11.41 8.30
C CYS A 142 1.00 -12.35 9.24
N ILE A 143 1.25 -13.66 9.16
CA ILE A 143 0.62 -14.66 10.03
C ILE A 143 0.98 -14.41 11.50
N ARG A 144 2.24 -14.08 11.80
CA ARG A 144 2.67 -13.72 13.15
C ARG A 144 1.97 -12.46 13.66
N MET A 145 1.81 -11.45 12.80
CA MET A 145 1.12 -10.21 13.14
C MET A 145 -0.37 -10.46 13.42
N SER A 146 -1.06 -11.22 12.57
CA SER A 146 -2.47 -11.58 12.76
C SER A 146 -2.73 -12.37 14.06
N ARG A 147 -1.74 -13.14 14.53
CA ARG A 147 -1.79 -13.85 15.83
C ARG A 147 -1.48 -12.96 17.03
N ARG A 148 -0.59 -11.97 16.88
CA ARG A 148 -0.19 -11.04 17.97
C ARG A 148 -1.22 -9.95 18.25
N TYR A 149 -1.96 -9.55 17.22
CA TYR A 149 -3.05 -8.57 17.31
C TYR A 149 -4.38 -9.26 16.93
N PRO A 150 -4.89 -10.16 17.80
CA PRO A 150 -6.10 -10.92 17.57
C PRO A 150 -7.37 -10.08 17.74
#